data_AF-A0A099EV97-F1
#
_entry.id   AF-A0A099EV97-F1
#
_cell.length_a   1.000
_cell.length_b   1.000
_cell.length_c   1.000
_cell.angle_alpha   90.00
_cell.angle_beta   90.00
_cell.angle_gamma   90.00
#
_symmetry.space_group_name_H-M   'P 1'
#
loop_
_entity.id
_entity.type
_entity.pdbx_description
1 polymer ?
#
loop_
_entity_poly.entity_id
_entity_poly.type
_entity_poly.pdbx_seq_one_letter_code
_entity_poly.pdbx_strand_id
1 'polypeptide(L)'
;MKLRTTALPSSDAFRANRAAHLQMLDTVRQAAEAAAAGGGPEALARHTARGKMPPRERVANLLDPGSPFLEIGATAAHAMYDGAAPISRNGEPG
;
A
#
# COMPACT_ATOMS: atom_id res chain seq x y z
N MET A 1 -23.46 -11.27 -25.71
CA MET A 1 -24.46 -10.96 -24.66
C MET A 1 -24.09 -9.63 -24.03
N LYS A 2 -25.01 -8.65 -23.96
CA LYS A 2 -24.73 -7.31 -23.40
C LYS A 2 -25.23 -7.24 -21.96
N LEU A 3 -24.37 -6.85 -21.02
CA LEU A 3 -24.77 -6.57 -19.65
C LEU A 3 -25.47 -5.20 -19.59
N ARG A 4 -26.63 -5.13 -18.92
CA ARG A 4 -27.32 -3.88 -18.63
C ARG A 4 -27.14 -3.56 -17.15
N THR A 5 -26.56 -2.41 -16.85
CA THR A 5 -26.43 -1.90 -15.48
C THR A 5 -27.70 -1.18 -15.06
N THR A 6 -28.08 -1.35 -13.80
CA THR A 6 -29.14 -0.56 -13.13
C THR A 6 -28.56 0.48 -12.18
N ALA A 7 -27.24 0.51 -12.01
CA ALA A 7 -26.59 1.52 -11.18
C ALA A 7 -26.64 2.90 -11.85
N LEU A 8 -27.11 3.90 -11.12
CA LEU A 8 -27.19 5.31 -11.56
C LEU A 8 -26.12 6.15 -10.88
N PRO A 9 -25.02 6.52 -11.56
CA PRO A 9 -23.91 7.29 -10.96
C PRO A 9 -24.33 8.67 -10.42
N SER A 10 -25.41 9.22 -10.97
CA SER A 10 -25.99 10.51 -10.60
C SER A 10 -26.99 10.44 -9.45
N SER A 11 -27.28 9.25 -8.90
CA SER A 11 -28.15 9.12 -7.72
C SER A 11 -27.40 9.45 -6.43
N ASP A 12 -28.12 9.94 -5.41
CA ASP A 12 -27.53 10.24 -4.11
C ASP A 12 -26.98 8.98 -3.42
N ALA A 13 -27.70 7.86 -3.53
CA ALA A 13 -27.27 6.59 -2.98
C ALA A 13 -25.93 6.12 -3.59
N PHE A 14 -25.75 6.24 -4.91
CA PHE A 14 -24.49 5.89 -5.56
C PHE A 14 -23.35 6.81 -5.10
N ARG A 15 -23.60 8.12 -4.99
CA ARG A 15 -22.62 9.07 -4.48
C ARG A 15 -22.18 8.74 -3.06
N ALA A 16 -23.13 8.45 -2.17
CA ALA A 16 -22.86 8.06 -0.78
C ALA A 16 -22.03 6.77 -0.71
N ASN A 17 -22.41 5.73 -1.46
CA ASN A 17 -21.66 4.47 -1.52
C ASN A 17 -20.23 4.68 -2.03
N ARG A 18 -20.07 5.48 -3.09
CA ARG A 18 -18.73 5.80 -3.63
C ARG A 18 -17.89 6.55 -2.61
N ALA A 19 -18.46 7.52 -1.90
CA ALA A 19 -17.74 8.29 -0.88
C ALA A 19 -17.25 7.37 0.26
N ALA A 20 -18.12 6.51 0.80
CA ALA A 20 -17.75 5.56 1.85
C ALA A 20 -16.68 4.56 1.37
N HIS A 21 -16.83 4.03 0.15
CA HIS A 21 -15.84 3.11 -0.42
C HIS A 21 -14.47 3.78 -0.58
N LEU A 22 -14.43 5.03 -1.07
CA LEU A 22 -13.17 5.75 -1.22
C LEU A 22 -12.50 6.03 0.13
N GLN A 23 -13.27 6.30 1.19
CA GLN A 23 -12.71 6.44 2.54
C GLN A 23 -12.06 5.14 3.02
N MET A 24 -12.70 3.99 2.80
CA MET A 24 -12.13 2.68 3.14
C MET A 24 -10.87 2.36 2.33
N LEU A 25 -10.85 2.70 1.04
CA LEU A 25 -9.66 2.55 0.19
C LEU A 25 -8.50 3.41 0.68
N ASP A 26 -8.78 4.60 1.20
CA ASP A 26 -7.73 5.47 1.72
C ASP A 26 -7.03 4.85 2.93
N THR A 27 -7.75 4.21 3.84
CA THR A 27 -7.17 3.44 4.94
C THR A 27 -6.20 2.36 4.44
N VAL A 28 -6.61 1.60 3.42
CA VAL A 28 -5.75 0.55 2.84
C VAL A 28 -4.53 1.16 2.15
N ARG A 29 -4.71 2.27 1.42
CA ARG A 29 -3.62 2.99 0.75
C ARG A 29 -2.59 3.48 1.75
N GLN A 30 -3.01 4.10 2.85
CA GLN A 30 -2.12 4.58 3.90
C GLN A 30 -1.29 3.44 4.51
N ALA A 31 -1.92 2.29 4.80
CA ALA A 31 -1.21 1.12 5.30
C ALA A 31 -0.17 0.59 4.30
N ALA A 32 -0.52 0.53 3.01
CA ALA A 32 0.40 0.10 1.95
C ALA A 32 1.57 1.07 1.75
N GLU A 33 1.33 2.38 1.83
CA GLU A 33 2.37 3.42 1.74
C GLU A 33 3.34 3.34 2.91
N ALA A 34 2.83 3.15 4.14
CA ALA A 34 3.66 2.91 5.31
C ALA A 34 4.51 1.62 5.14
N ALA A 35 3.95 0.56 4.56
CA ALA A 35 4.70 -0.68 4.28
C ALA A 35 5.80 -0.47 3.26
N ALA A 36 5.52 0.34 2.23
CA ALA A 36 6.46 0.66 1.19
C ALA A 36 7.67 1.47 1.72
N ALA A 37 7.46 2.30 2.75
CA ALA A 37 8.54 3.03 3.44
C ALA A 37 9.51 2.12 4.21
N GLY A 38 9.14 0.86 4.46
CA GLY A 38 9.99 -0.12 5.13
C GLY A 38 10.29 0.27 6.58
N GLY A 39 11.51 -0.03 7.07
CA GLY A 39 11.93 0.32 8.43
C GLY A 39 12.19 1.81 8.69
N GLY A 40 11.69 2.70 7.82
CA GLY A 40 11.90 4.14 7.89
C GLY A 40 13.23 4.64 7.30
N PRO A 41 13.40 5.98 7.22
CA PRO A 41 14.53 6.61 6.53
C PRO A 41 15.91 6.20 7.09
N GLU A 42 16.03 6.02 8.40
CA GLU A 42 17.30 5.62 9.02
C GLU A 42 17.71 4.20 8.65
N ALA A 43 16.76 3.26 8.63
CA ALA A 43 17.04 1.89 8.21
C ALA A 43 17.46 1.83 6.74
N LEU A 44 16.81 2.63 5.89
CA LEU A 44 17.15 2.79 4.49
C LEU A 44 18.56 3.38 4.31
N ALA A 45 18.90 4.43 5.06
CA ALA A 45 20.22 5.05 5.06
C ALA A 45 21.31 4.07 5.51
N ARG A 46 21.08 3.30 6.59
CA ARG A 46 22.03 2.26 7.04
C ARG A 46 22.21 1.15 5.99
N HIS A 47 21.16 0.78 5.28
CA HIS A 47 21.21 -0.25 4.23
C HIS A 47 22.02 0.23 3.03
N THR A 48 21.73 1.45 2.55
CA THR A 48 22.41 2.07 1.41
C THR A 48 23.88 2.43 1.71
N ALA A 49 24.20 2.89 2.92
CA ALA A 49 25.58 3.16 3.36
C ALA A 49 26.50 1.93 3.30
N ARG A 50 25.93 0.72 3.30
CA ARG A 50 26.66 -0.55 3.12
C ARG A 50 26.86 -0.93 1.64
N GLY A 51 26.56 -0.02 0.72
CA GLY A 51 26.59 -0.25 -0.73
C GLY A 51 25.49 -1.20 -1.23
N LYS A 52 24.43 -1.41 -0.44
CA LYS A 52 23.34 -2.32 -0.80
C LYS A 52 22.15 -1.56 -1.39
N MET A 53 21.62 -2.11 -2.48
CA MET A 53 20.37 -1.63 -3.07
C MET A 53 19.17 -1.99 -2.19
N PRO A 54 18.24 -1.04 -1.92
CA PRO A 54 16.99 -1.29 -1.22
C PRO A 54 16.17 -2.43 -1.84
N PRO A 55 15.39 -3.20 -1.05
CA PRO A 55 14.62 -4.34 -1.58
C PRO A 55 13.70 -4.01 -2.75
N ARG A 56 12.93 -2.92 -2.67
CA ARG A 56 12.01 -2.52 -3.75
C ARG A 56 12.76 -2.03 -4.99
N GLU A 57 13.89 -1.37 -4.82
CA GLU A 57 14.77 -1.00 -5.94
C GLU A 57 15.34 -2.25 -6.63
N ARG A 58 15.69 -3.30 -5.88
CA ARG A 58 16.14 -4.58 -6.47
C ARG A 58 15.06 -5.20 -7.37
N VAL A 59 13.80 -5.19 -6.92
CA VAL A 59 12.67 -5.65 -7.73
C VAL A 59 12.49 -4.77 -8.97
N ALA A 60 12.49 -3.44 -8.81
CA ALA A 60 12.34 -2.52 -9.92
C ALA A 60 13.44 -2.66 -10.99
N ASN A 61 14.69 -2.92 -10.58
CA ASN A 61 15.81 -3.16 -11.50
C ASN A 61 15.79 -4.55 -12.16
N LEU A 62 15.03 -5.50 -11.60
CA LEU A 62 14.87 -6.84 -12.16
C LEU A 62 13.75 -6.90 -13.21
N LEU A 63 12.75 -6.04 -13.09
CA LEU A 63 11.60 -6.00 -13.99
C LEU A 63 11.92 -5.29 -15.30
N ASP A 64 11.26 -5.72 -16.39
CA ASP A 64 11.35 -5.02 -17.67
C ASP A 64 10.75 -3.60 -17.55
N PRO A 65 11.37 -2.58 -18.16
CA PRO A 65 10.83 -1.22 -18.15
C PRO A 65 9.39 -1.15 -18.68
N GLY A 66 8.49 -0.58 -17.87
CA GLY A 66 7.07 -0.43 -18.22
C GLY A 66 6.23 -1.69 -18.01
N SER A 67 6.82 -2.79 -17.55
CA SER A 67 6.05 -3.99 -17.17
C SER A 67 5.14 -3.71 -15.97
N PRO A 68 3.90 -4.23 -15.96
CA PRO A 68 3.04 -4.13 -14.79
C PRO A 68 3.60 -5.00 -13.65
N PHE A 69 3.47 -4.52 -12.41
CA PHE A 69 3.82 -5.26 -11.20
C PHE A 69 2.61 -5.37 -10.28
N LEU A 70 2.24 -6.60 -9.90
CA LEU A 70 1.20 -6.87 -8.92
C LEU A 70 1.85 -7.37 -7.61
N GLU A 71 1.89 -6.51 -6.61
CA GLU A 71 2.44 -6.86 -5.29
C GLU A 71 1.47 -7.74 -4.49
N ILE A 72 2.00 -8.79 -3.86
CA ILE A 72 1.24 -9.68 -2.99
C ILE A 72 1.62 -9.44 -1.54
N GLY A 73 0.61 -9.26 -0.68
CA GLY A 73 0.83 -9.14 0.76
C GLY A 73 1.39 -7.79 1.21
N ALA A 74 1.13 -6.69 0.48
CA ALA A 74 1.61 -5.35 0.84
C ALA A 74 1.22 -4.92 2.27
N THR A 75 0.07 -5.38 2.78
CA THR A 75 -0.42 -5.11 4.13
C THR A 75 -0.22 -6.28 5.10
N ALA A 76 0.65 -7.24 4.76
CA ALA A 76 0.95 -8.36 5.66
C ALA A 76 1.59 -7.85 6.96
N ALA A 77 1.19 -8.45 8.09
CA ALA A 77 1.59 -8.04 9.43
C ALA A 77 1.17 -6.60 9.83
N HIS A 78 0.24 -5.96 9.12
CA HIS A 78 -0.35 -4.70 9.56
C HIS A 78 -0.97 -4.87 10.95
N ALA A 79 -0.69 -3.96 11.88
CA ALA A 79 -1.26 -3.99 13.22
C ALA A 79 -0.93 -5.26 14.06
N MET A 80 0.13 -6.00 13.70
CA MET A 80 0.54 -7.23 14.38
C MET A 80 1.93 -7.09 15.00
N TYR A 81 2.28 -7.90 16.00
CA TYR A 81 3.67 -8.00 16.49
C TYR A 81 4.30 -6.70 17.04
N ASP A 82 3.49 -5.75 17.54
CA ASP A 82 3.92 -4.59 18.34
C ASP A 82 5.11 -3.79 17.77
N GLY A 83 5.09 -3.52 16.47
CA GLY A 83 6.12 -2.74 15.77
C GLY A 83 7.42 -3.47 15.40
N ALA A 84 7.46 -4.81 15.50
CA ALA A 84 8.58 -5.61 15.01
C ALA A 84 8.73 -5.61 13.48
N ALA A 85 7.72 -5.15 12.73
CA ALA A 85 7.76 -5.01 11.28
C ALA A 85 7.28 -3.60 10.82
N PRO A 86 7.59 -3.17 9.58
CA PRO A 86 7.35 -1.80 9.08
C PRO A 86 5.96 -1.20 9.34
N ILE A 87 4.90 -2.01 9.32
CA ILE A 87 3.49 -1.58 9.50
C ILE A 87 2.80 -2.21 10.69
N SER A 88 3.59 -2.75 11.60
CA SER A 88 3.13 -3.66 12.62
C SER A 88 2.73 -2.91 13.92
N ARG A 89 2.68 -1.56 13.87
CA ARG A 89 2.10 -0.69 14.92
C ARG A 89 0.75 -0.14 14.51
N ASN A 90 -0.14 0.01 15.49
CA ASN A 90 -1.48 0.59 15.34
C ASN A 90 -1.48 2.12 15.34
N GLY A 91 -0.77 2.79 14.43
CA GLY A 91 -0.84 4.25 14.29
C GLY A 91 -0.52 5.08 15.57
N GLU A 92 -0.10 4.45 16.66
CA GLU A 92 0.26 5.12 17.92
C GLU A 92 1.72 5.54 17.84
N PRO A 93 2.01 6.83 18.06
CA PRO A 93 3.37 7.34 18.08
C PRO A 93 4.11 6.80 19.31
N GLY A 94 5.34 6.35 19.11
CA GLY A 94 6.32 6.19 20.19
C GLY A 94 7.17 7.45 20.32
#